data_AF-A0AAN9C6B4-F1
#
_entry.id   AF-A0AAN9C6B4-F1
#
_cell.length_a   1.000
_cell.length_b   1.000
_cell.length_c   1.000
_cell.angle_alpha   90.00
_cell.angle_beta   90.00
_cell.angle_gamma   90.00
#
_symmetry.space_group_name_H-M   'P 1'
#
loop_
_entity.id
_entity.type
_entity.pdbx_description
1 polymer ?
#
loop_
_entity_poly.entity_id
_entity_poly.type
_entity_poly.pdbx_seq_one_letter_code
_entity_poly.pdbx_strand_id
1 'polypeptide(L)'
;MTNTHSFPSKEEFRASSAPLIPNPFPELCSPKHSPVLSGSLGSKSLTYVIRIFGDDKHSRSILVSSGVTAHVVCRMLAQSIHCMDEESWALIEHHSALGLDRCLEDHELVVQIQSSWPEDSDTKMIFRKNYAKYEFFKTPKSFFPEHMISDSAAVTKGTSPSELVQNLLKCGSCPEIQDFLYVREGGKKSWKKLYYVLRRSGLYFSIKGQSKEPRHLQFAGDLQDLDVFTVFNGRKLYGAPEPYVFCIKASKDRFRCQDLKLMSVDSEQRRTCWITAFRLFKHGKQLQCNYQLVQSRINIHNFQNSKFTDRESSMVAMDFSGKSGGRVIQNPHEAQNAVQEEGHVWRKRETLRHNLSTSGHTPVSLPEVNRVQPWFHGGLSRAEAEKLLEEQGQVDGMFLIRDSKLHMSCFVLSLCYKMKTKHYIIIPLEVEGGIFCTMDDGLTLFTDLLQLVEFHQINRGILPVCLKYPCTCIAL
;
A
#
# COMPACT_ATOMS: atom_id res chain seq x y z
N MET A 1 -3.06 -60.70 60.96
CA MET A 1 -3.55 -60.69 62.36
C MET A 1 -4.03 -59.29 62.69
N THR A 2 -5.10 -59.18 63.50
CA THR A 2 -5.62 -57.96 64.20
C THR A 2 -5.90 -56.71 63.32
N ASN A 3 -7.14 -56.27 63.07
CA ASN A 3 -8.19 -55.75 63.99
C ASN A 3 -7.66 -54.61 64.91
N THR A 4 -8.33 -53.47 65.16
CA THR A 4 -9.79 -53.17 65.06
C THR A 4 -10.14 -51.68 65.30
N HIS A 5 -11.38 -51.27 64.93
CA HIS A 5 -12.23 -50.20 65.55
C HIS A 5 -11.78 -48.71 65.45
N SER A 6 -12.67 -47.69 65.43
CA SER A 6 -14.14 -47.62 65.24
C SER A 6 -14.64 -46.18 64.95
N PHE A 7 -15.78 -46.10 64.24
CA PHE A 7 -16.68 -44.95 63.95
C PHE A 7 -17.25 -44.25 65.24
N PRO A 8 -18.01 -43.11 65.22
CA PRO A 8 -19.06 -42.81 64.21
C PRO A 8 -19.55 -41.36 63.88
N SER A 9 -20.18 -41.29 62.69
CA SER A 9 -21.48 -40.67 62.30
C SER A 9 -21.93 -39.26 62.71
N LYS A 10 -22.50 -38.53 61.73
CA LYS A 10 -23.86 -37.97 61.83
C LYS A 10 -24.59 -37.98 60.47
N GLU A 11 -25.85 -38.41 60.50
CA GLU A 11 -26.81 -38.53 59.39
C GLU A 11 -27.26 -37.14 58.86
N GLU A 12 -27.49 -36.91 57.57
CA GLU A 12 -28.54 -37.45 56.66
C GLU A 12 -29.95 -36.88 56.91
N PHE A 13 -30.56 -36.26 55.90
CA PHE A 13 -32.02 -36.24 55.71
C PHE A 13 -32.39 -36.17 54.21
N ARG A 14 -33.00 -37.26 53.74
CA ARG A 14 -33.85 -37.41 52.53
C ARG A 14 -35.23 -36.76 52.78
N ALA A 15 -36.17 -36.58 51.84
CA ALA A 15 -36.25 -36.52 50.37
C ALA A 15 -37.72 -36.15 49.99
N SER A 16 -38.04 -35.76 48.75
CA SER A 16 -39.36 -36.06 48.15
C SER A 16 -39.44 -35.85 46.62
N SER A 17 -40.22 -36.69 45.95
CA SER A 17 -40.81 -36.49 44.61
C SER A 17 -42.29 -36.08 44.78
N ALA A 18 -43.04 -35.56 43.81
CA ALA A 18 -42.93 -35.51 42.33
C ALA A 18 -43.68 -34.23 41.82
N PRO A 19 -43.99 -34.00 40.52
CA PRO A 19 -43.72 -34.76 39.29
C PRO A 19 -43.05 -33.95 38.15
N LEU A 20 -42.75 -34.64 37.04
CA LEU A 20 -42.24 -34.06 35.80
C LEU A 20 -43.36 -33.37 35.01
N ILE A 21 -43.16 -32.09 34.65
CA ILE A 21 -43.88 -31.46 33.54
C ILE A 21 -43.19 -31.92 32.23
N PRO A 22 -43.91 -32.47 31.23
CA PRO A 22 -43.31 -32.81 29.95
C PRO A 22 -42.78 -31.55 29.25
N ASN A 23 -41.53 -31.58 28.79
CA ASN A 23 -40.97 -30.52 27.94
C ASN A 23 -41.79 -30.44 26.63
N PRO A 24 -42.43 -29.29 26.31
CA PRO A 24 -43.30 -29.17 25.13
C PRO A 24 -42.57 -29.19 23.78
N PHE A 25 -41.22 -29.22 23.75
CA PHE A 25 -40.44 -29.30 22.51
C PHE A 25 -39.38 -30.43 22.55
N PRO A 26 -39.75 -31.67 22.16
CA PRO A 26 -38.83 -32.80 22.09
C PRO A 26 -37.85 -32.73 20.91
N GLU A 27 -38.14 -31.91 19.90
CA GLU A 27 -37.43 -31.90 18.59
C GLU A 27 -36.03 -31.25 18.63
N LEU A 28 -35.58 -30.78 19.80
CA LEU A 28 -34.24 -30.21 20.00
C LEU A 28 -33.22 -31.20 20.59
N CYS A 29 -33.58 -32.48 20.76
CA CYS A 29 -32.63 -33.54 21.09
C CYS A 29 -32.05 -34.19 19.82
N SER A 30 -30.81 -33.85 19.50
CA SER A 30 -30.16 -34.12 18.20
C SER A 30 -29.97 -35.59 17.84
N PRO A 31 -30.19 -36.00 16.58
CA PRO A 31 -29.55 -37.18 16.00
C PRO A 31 -28.07 -36.90 15.70
N LYS A 32 -27.25 -37.95 15.83
CA LYS A 32 -25.80 -37.92 15.58
C LYS A 32 -25.52 -37.85 14.08
N HIS A 33 -25.12 -36.69 13.54
CA HIS A 33 -24.18 -36.50 12.43
C HIS A 33 -24.25 -35.03 11.92
N SER A 34 -23.47 -34.14 12.53
CA SER A 34 -23.13 -32.80 12.02
C SER A 34 -21.87 -32.30 12.73
N PRO A 35 -20.87 -31.73 12.05
CA PRO A 35 -19.63 -31.29 12.68
C PRO A 35 -19.84 -29.95 13.41
N VAL A 36 -20.13 -30.02 14.71
CA VAL A 36 -20.11 -28.82 15.57
C VAL A 36 -18.65 -28.37 15.72
N LEU A 37 -18.34 -27.21 15.15
CA LEU A 37 -17.06 -26.53 15.29
C LEU A 37 -16.77 -26.25 16.76
N SER A 38 -15.70 -26.87 17.29
CA SER A 38 -15.12 -26.44 18.56
C SER A 38 -14.67 -24.98 18.42
N GLY A 39 -14.96 -24.15 19.42
CA GLY A 39 -14.99 -22.69 19.28
C GLY A 39 -13.72 -22.09 18.68
N SER A 40 -13.87 -21.39 17.55
CA SER A 40 -12.77 -20.61 16.97
C SER A 40 -12.45 -19.43 17.87
N LEU A 41 -11.22 -19.40 18.35
CA LEU A 41 -10.59 -18.24 18.97
C LEU A 41 -10.85 -16.97 18.13
N GLY A 42 -11.23 -15.87 18.77
CA GLY A 42 -11.46 -14.60 18.08
C GLY A 42 -10.22 -14.15 17.29
N SER A 43 -10.43 -13.43 16.18
CA SER A 43 -9.37 -12.90 15.33
C SER A 43 -8.51 -11.90 16.11
N LYS A 44 -7.48 -12.41 16.79
CA LYS A 44 -6.40 -11.61 17.36
C LYS A 44 -5.76 -10.83 16.20
N SER A 45 -5.65 -9.51 16.32
CA SER A 45 -4.67 -8.78 15.51
C SER A 45 -3.30 -9.38 15.84
N LEU A 46 -2.75 -10.15 14.91
CA LEU A 46 -1.51 -10.87 15.14
C LEU A 46 -0.37 -9.86 15.19
N THR A 47 0.09 -9.57 16.40
CA THR A 47 1.27 -8.74 16.67
C THR A 47 2.52 -9.60 16.57
N TYR A 48 3.43 -9.21 15.70
CA TYR A 48 4.72 -9.85 15.48
C TYR A 48 5.82 -9.02 16.15
N VAL A 49 6.76 -9.70 16.79
CA VAL A 49 7.99 -9.08 17.30
C VAL A 49 9.04 -9.17 16.19
N ILE A 50 9.41 -8.04 15.62
CA ILE A 50 10.45 -7.96 14.59
C ILE A 50 11.73 -7.35 15.19
N ARG A 51 12.88 -7.95 14.90
CA ARG A 51 14.18 -7.53 15.43
C ARG A 51 14.95 -6.79 14.34
N ILE A 52 15.25 -5.53 14.61
CA ILE A 52 15.87 -4.60 13.66
C ILE A 52 17.22 -4.16 14.20
N PHE A 53 18.24 -4.18 13.35
CA PHE A 53 19.62 -3.86 13.68
C PHE A 53 19.99 -2.47 13.15
N GLY A 54 20.75 -1.70 13.93
CA GLY A 54 21.42 -0.48 13.48
C GLY A 54 22.82 -0.75 12.94
N ASP A 55 23.44 0.27 12.34
CA ASP A 55 24.82 0.20 11.82
C ASP A 55 25.87 -0.07 12.92
N ASP A 56 25.56 0.30 14.18
CA ASP A 56 26.35 0.09 15.39
C ASP A 56 26.26 -1.35 15.97
N LYS A 57 25.65 -2.28 15.22
CA LYS A 57 25.32 -3.66 15.63
C LYS A 57 24.32 -3.77 16.78
N HIS A 58 23.80 -2.67 17.32
CA HIS A 58 22.77 -2.72 18.34
C HIS A 58 21.45 -3.14 17.68
N SER A 59 20.60 -3.84 18.42
CA SER A 59 19.33 -4.35 17.90
C SER A 59 18.17 -3.91 18.78
N ARG A 60 17.11 -3.41 18.16
CA ARG A 60 15.83 -3.13 18.81
C ARG A 60 14.79 -4.13 18.32
N SER A 61 14.03 -4.69 19.25
CA SER A 61 12.79 -5.40 18.93
C SER A 61 11.62 -4.42 18.96
N ILE A 62 10.76 -4.45 17.94
CA ILE A 62 9.50 -3.67 17.92
C ILE A 62 8.31 -4.60 17.65
N LEU A 63 7.14 -4.20 18.18
CA LEU A 63 5.87 -4.87 17.90
C LEU A 63 5.20 -4.20 16.69
N VAL A 64 4.79 -5.02 15.73
CA VAL A 64 4.09 -4.59 14.50
C VAL A 64 2.90 -5.53 14.23
N SER A 65 1.83 -5.04 13.62
CA SER A 65 0.80 -5.91 13.06
C SER A 65 1.23 -6.48 11.69
N SER A 66 0.54 -7.50 11.19
CA SER A 66 0.82 -8.09 9.86
C SER A 66 0.71 -7.11 8.68
N GLY A 67 -0.07 -6.03 8.82
CA GLY A 67 -0.30 -5.04 7.76
C GLY A 67 0.71 -3.89 7.71
N VAL A 68 1.73 -3.88 8.58
CA VAL A 68 2.68 -2.75 8.64
C VAL A 68 3.68 -2.79 7.48
N THR A 69 3.73 -1.70 6.71
CA THR A 69 4.68 -1.52 5.61
C THR A 69 6.06 -1.05 6.08
N ALA A 70 7.08 -1.23 5.24
CA ALA A 70 8.44 -0.74 5.49
C ALA A 70 8.50 0.77 5.81
N HIS A 71 7.70 1.59 5.11
CA HIS A 71 7.56 3.03 5.39
C HIS A 71 7.16 3.32 6.84
N VAL A 72 6.14 2.61 7.33
CA VAL A 72 5.62 2.83 8.69
C VAL A 72 6.68 2.48 9.73
N VAL A 73 7.40 1.36 9.55
CA VAL A 73 8.52 0.99 10.42
C VAL A 73 9.67 2.00 10.35
N CYS A 74 10.07 2.43 9.15
CA CYS A 74 11.12 3.43 8.98
C CYS A 74 10.80 4.73 9.73
N ARG A 75 9.56 5.23 9.60
CA ARG A 75 9.06 6.40 10.34
C ARG A 75 9.13 6.17 11.86
N MET A 76 8.59 5.06 12.37
CA MET A 76 8.59 4.76 13.81
C MET A 76 10.01 4.77 14.39
N LEU A 77 10.98 4.22 13.64
CA LEU A 77 12.38 4.20 14.05
C LEU A 77 13.02 5.60 13.96
N ALA A 78 12.85 6.32 12.85
CA ALA A 78 13.38 7.68 12.67
C ALA A 78 12.89 8.67 13.74
N GLN A 79 11.59 8.63 14.06
CA GLN A 79 10.99 9.43 15.14
C GLN A 79 11.61 9.09 16.50
N SER A 80 11.80 7.80 16.79
CA SER A 80 12.39 7.35 18.07
C SER A 80 13.86 7.72 18.28
N ILE A 81 14.57 8.10 17.21
CA ILE A 81 15.95 8.62 17.26
C ILE A 81 16.00 10.14 17.02
N HIS A 82 14.84 10.82 17.05
CA HIS A 82 14.70 12.27 16.88
C HIS A 82 15.35 12.81 15.59
N CYS A 83 15.32 12.03 14.50
CA CYS A 83 15.94 12.41 13.23
C CYS A 83 14.95 13.12 12.31
N MET A 84 15.29 14.32 11.85
CA MET A 84 14.45 15.15 10.96
C MET A 84 14.54 14.74 9.47
N ASP A 85 15.57 14.00 9.10
CA ASP A 85 15.76 13.47 7.74
C ASP A 85 15.05 12.12 7.63
N GLU A 86 13.73 12.13 7.41
CA GLU A 86 12.93 10.90 7.22
C GLU A 86 13.17 10.25 5.84
N GLU A 87 13.55 11.01 4.80
CA GLU A 87 13.52 10.55 3.40
C GLU A 87 14.58 9.51 3.04
N SER A 88 15.73 9.56 3.71
CA SER A 88 16.87 8.69 3.41
C SER A 88 16.82 7.35 4.12
N TRP A 89 15.93 7.14 5.08
CA TRP A 89 15.88 5.87 5.82
C TRP A 89 15.26 4.72 5.02
N ALA A 90 15.81 3.53 5.24
CA ALA A 90 15.34 2.29 4.64
C ALA A 90 15.50 1.11 5.61
N LEU A 91 14.64 0.10 5.41
CA LEU A 91 14.89 -1.25 5.90
C LEU A 91 15.63 -2.03 4.81
N ILE A 92 16.72 -2.69 5.20
CA ILE A 92 17.54 -3.52 4.33
C ILE A 92 17.45 -4.97 4.82
N GLU A 93 16.96 -5.85 3.96
CA GLU A 93 17.09 -7.29 4.09
C GLU A 93 18.53 -7.69 3.79
N HIS A 94 19.20 -8.25 4.80
CA HIS A 94 20.65 -8.52 4.79
C HIS A 94 20.94 -9.99 5.06
N HIS A 95 21.51 -10.70 4.09
CA HIS A 95 21.93 -12.10 4.24
C HIS A 95 23.45 -12.17 4.43
N SER A 96 23.93 -12.27 5.68
CA SER A 96 25.35 -12.12 5.99
C SER A 96 26.23 -13.20 5.32
N ALA A 97 25.80 -14.47 5.33
CA ALA A 97 26.56 -15.59 4.77
C ALA A 97 26.69 -15.57 3.24
N LEU A 98 25.72 -14.96 2.55
CA LEU A 98 25.67 -14.87 1.08
C LEU A 98 26.16 -13.51 0.56
N GLY A 99 26.47 -12.56 1.45
CA GLY A 99 26.97 -11.26 1.04
C GLY A 99 25.92 -10.41 0.32
N LEU A 100 24.64 -10.51 0.68
CA LEU A 100 23.54 -9.88 -0.04
C LEU A 100 22.83 -8.80 0.78
N ASP A 101 22.51 -7.67 0.13
CA ASP A 101 21.67 -6.58 0.65
C ASP A 101 20.53 -6.28 -0.35
N ARG A 102 19.27 -6.26 0.11
CA ARG A 102 18.12 -5.72 -0.65
C ARG A 102 17.43 -4.64 0.17
N CYS A 103 17.24 -3.46 -0.42
CA CYS A 103 16.38 -2.43 0.16
C CYS A 103 14.92 -2.85 -0.01
N LEU A 104 14.15 -2.87 1.08
CA LEU A 104 12.70 -2.97 0.99
C LEU A 104 12.14 -1.67 0.41
N GLU A 105 11.14 -1.79 -0.45
CA GLU A 105 10.34 -0.67 -0.91
C GLU A 105 9.31 -0.27 0.15
N ASP A 106 8.99 1.03 0.22
CA ASP A 106 8.12 1.61 1.26
C ASP A 106 6.70 1.01 1.34
N HIS A 107 6.27 0.26 0.32
CA HIS A 107 4.98 -0.43 0.25
C HIS A 107 5.03 -1.92 0.66
N GLU A 108 6.21 -2.52 0.81
CA GLU A 108 6.34 -3.93 1.18
C GLU A 108 5.97 -4.16 2.65
N LEU A 109 5.24 -5.25 2.91
CA LEU A 109 4.82 -5.67 4.26
C LEU A 109 5.98 -6.33 5.00
N VAL A 110 6.44 -5.73 6.10
CA VAL A 110 7.68 -6.15 6.77
C VAL A 110 7.57 -7.57 7.33
N VAL A 111 6.41 -7.92 7.89
CA VAL A 111 6.11 -9.26 8.41
C VAL A 111 6.10 -10.30 7.27
N GLN A 112 5.57 -9.96 6.09
CA GLN A 112 5.55 -10.86 4.94
C GLN A 112 6.96 -11.15 4.45
N ILE A 113 7.82 -10.12 4.34
CA ILE A 113 9.23 -10.31 3.95
C ILE A 113 9.98 -11.14 5.00
N GLN A 114 9.83 -10.86 6.29
CA GLN A 114 10.48 -11.67 7.32
C GLN A 114 9.98 -13.13 7.32
N SER A 115 8.71 -13.38 6.98
CA SER A 115 8.15 -14.72 6.90
C SER A 115 8.61 -15.56 5.70
N SER A 116 9.24 -14.95 4.68
CA SER A 116 9.80 -15.69 3.53
C SER A 116 11.25 -16.14 3.76
N TRP A 117 11.88 -15.74 4.87
CA TRP A 117 13.25 -16.10 5.20
C TRP A 117 13.38 -17.59 5.55
N PRO A 118 14.51 -18.25 5.20
CA PRO A 118 14.77 -19.60 5.68
C PRO A 118 14.90 -19.63 7.21
N GLU A 119 14.34 -20.66 7.83
CA GLU A 119 14.28 -20.84 9.29
C GLU A 119 15.67 -20.77 9.96
N ASP A 120 16.67 -21.41 9.36
CA ASP A 120 18.08 -21.41 9.83
C ASP A 120 18.96 -20.31 9.17
N SER A 121 18.37 -19.25 8.62
CA SER A 121 19.15 -18.19 7.96
C SER A 121 19.75 -17.17 8.92
N ASP A 122 20.90 -16.62 8.56
CA ASP A 122 21.52 -15.48 9.27
C ASP A 122 21.00 -14.12 8.79
N THR A 123 19.79 -14.13 8.20
CA THR A 123 19.13 -12.96 7.60
C THR A 123 18.72 -11.96 8.69
N LYS A 124 18.95 -10.67 8.44
CA LYS A 124 18.69 -9.57 9.38
C LYS A 124 17.95 -8.45 8.69
N MET A 125 17.09 -7.77 9.45
CA MET A 125 16.52 -6.49 9.04
C MET A 125 17.42 -5.38 9.57
N ILE A 126 18.06 -4.61 8.69
CA ILE A 126 18.95 -3.50 9.07
C ILE A 126 18.27 -2.17 8.76
N PHE A 127 18.18 -1.28 9.74
CA PHE A 127 17.70 0.10 9.57
C PHE A 127 18.88 1.04 9.41
N ARG A 128 19.04 1.61 8.21
CA ARG A 128 20.14 2.52 7.85
C ARG A 128 19.72 3.50 6.76
N LYS A 129 20.57 4.49 6.50
CA LYS A 129 20.35 5.45 5.41
C LYS A 129 20.73 4.88 4.05
N ASN A 130 19.89 5.13 3.06
CA ASN A 130 20.05 4.78 1.65
C ASN A 130 19.65 5.98 0.77
N TYR A 131 20.56 6.94 0.62
CA TYR A 131 20.32 8.14 -0.21
C TYR A 131 20.04 7.79 -1.70
N ALA A 132 20.52 6.64 -2.19
CA ALA A 132 20.32 6.20 -3.57
C ALA A 132 18.89 5.65 -3.84
N LYS A 133 18.09 5.39 -2.79
CA LYS A 133 16.73 4.79 -2.87
C LYS A 133 15.84 5.44 -3.92
N TYR A 134 15.89 6.76 -4.05
CA TYR A 134 15.06 7.56 -4.96
C TYR A 134 15.85 8.45 -5.94
N GLU A 135 17.16 8.20 -6.11
CA GLU A 135 18.03 9.05 -6.94
C GLU A 135 17.51 9.22 -8.38
N PHE A 136 16.98 8.16 -8.98
CA PHE A 136 16.34 8.21 -10.30
C PHE A 136 15.22 9.25 -10.42
N PHE A 137 14.42 9.47 -9.37
CA PHE A 137 13.36 10.48 -9.41
C PHE A 137 13.88 11.90 -9.15
N LYS A 138 15.05 12.03 -8.49
CA LYS A 138 15.75 13.31 -8.29
C LYS A 138 16.45 13.76 -9.58
N THR A 139 17.12 12.85 -10.30
CA THR A 139 17.97 13.17 -11.47
C THR A 139 17.66 12.35 -12.74
N PRO A 140 16.38 12.19 -13.16
CA PRO A 140 15.98 11.18 -14.16
C PRO A 140 16.68 11.31 -15.52
N LYS A 141 16.83 12.54 -16.04
CA LYS A 141 17.31 12.79 -17.41
C LYS A 141 18.71 12.23 -17.71
N SER A 142 19.57 12.14 -16.70
CA SER A 142 20.99 11.74 -16.80
C SER A 142 21.29 10.44 -16.05
N PHE A 143 20.27 9.75 -15.54
CA PHE A 143 20.45 8.58 -14.69
C PHE A 143 21.01 7.38 -15.46
N PHE A 144 20.42 7.07 -16.63
CA PHE A 144 20.86 5.98 -17.51
C PHE A 144 21.87 6.48 -18.55
N PRO A 145 23.03 5.82 -18.73
CA PRO A 145 23.93 6.07 -19.86
C PRO A 145 23.24 5.84 -21.21
N GLU A 146 23.55 6.65 -22.22
CA GLU A 146 22.87 6.61 -23.52
C GLU A 146 22.94 5.24 -24.21
N HIS A 147 24.07 4.54 -24.12
CA HIS A 147 24.23 3.20 -24.69
C HIS A 147 23.36 2.13 -24.00
N MET A 148 22.97 2.39 -22.76
CA MET A 148 22.24 1.46 -21.89
C MET A 148 20.72 1.54 -22.09
N ILE A 149 20.20 2.55 -22.79
CA ILE A 149 18.77 2.76 -23.03
C ILE A 149 18.45 2.80 -24.53
N SER A 150 17.37 2.13 -24.94
CA SER A 150 16.99 2.00 -26.35
C SER A 150 15.46 1.98 -26.50
N ASP A 151 14.93 2.50 -27.61
CA ASP A 151 13.51 2.34 -27.94
C ASP A 151 13.24 0.86 -28.27
N SER A 152 12.16 0.30 -27.70
CA SER A 152 11.76 -1.09 -27.96
C SER A 152 11.19 -1.27 -29.37
N ALA A 153 10.71 -0.19 -29.99
CA ALA A 153 10.31 -0.16 -31.38
C ALA A 153 11.36 0.60 -32.22
N ALA A 154 12.02 -0.09 -33.15
CA ALA A 154 12.89 0.52 -34.16
C ALA A 154 12.13 1.34 -35.23
N VAL A 155 10.93 1.85 -34.88
CA VAL A 155 9.97 2.53 -35.76
C VAL A 155 10.04 4.05 -35.57
N THR A 156 10.35 4.53 -34.36
CA THR A 156 10.50 5.95 -34.03
C THR A 156 11.96 6.40 -34.11
N LYS A 157 12.45 6.62 -35.34
CA LYS A 157 13.71 7.35 -35.57
C LYS A 157 13.58 8.79 -35.04
N GLY A 158 14.06 9.07 -33.83
CA GLY A 158 14.23 10.44 -33.33
C GLY A 158 14.03 10.67 -31.84
N THR A 159 13.48 9.72 -31.07
CA THR A 159 13.27 9.92 -29.62
C THR A 159 14.59 9.85 -28.85
N SER A 160 14.92 10.90 -28.10
CA SER A 160 16.14 10.97 -27.31
C SER A 160 16.09 10.06 -26.06
N PRO A 161 17.25 9.60 -25.54
CA PRO A 161 17.33 8.90 -24.26
C PRO A 161 16.60 9.64 -23.12
N SER A 162 16.68 10.96 -23.09
CA SER A 162 16.03 11.80 -22.07
C SER A 162 14.50 11.81 -22.16
N GLU A 163 13.94 11.66 -23.37
CA GLU A 163 12.50 11.55 -23.60
C GLU A 163 12.00 10.14 -23.26
N LEU A 164 12.78 9.10 -23.56
CA LEU A 164 12.47 7.72 -23.15
C LEU A 164 12.34 7.62 -21.61
N VAL A 165 13.23 8.26 -20.85
CA VAL A 165 13.12 8.31 -19.39
C VAL A 165 11.90 9.13 -18.92
N GLN A 166 11.56 10.24 -19.58
CA GLN A 166 10.32 10.95 -19.26
C GLN A 166 9.06 10.14 -19.58
N ASN A 167 9.07 9.35 -20.65
CA ASN A 167 7.95 8.51 -21.05
C ASN A 167 7.72 7.35 -20.06
N LEU A 168 8.79 6.79 -19.50
CA LEU A 168 8.73 5.83 -18.38
C LEU A 168 7.96 6.42 -17.18
N LEU A 169 8.20 7.68 -16.83
CA LEU A 169 7.54 8.39 -15.72
C LEU A 169 6.09 8.82 -16.02
N LYS A 170 5.74 9.07 -17.29
CA LYS A 170 4.44 9.63 -17.71
C LYS A 170 3.44 8.58 -18.16
N CYS A 171 3.87 7.66 -19.02
CA CYS A 171 2.99 6.73 -19.74
C CYS A 171 3.13 5.27 -19.28
N GLY A 172 4.13 4.96 -18.44
CA GLY A 172 4.47 3.57 -18.09
C GLY A 172 5.00 2.76 -19.28
N SER A 173 5.43 3.43 -20.36
CA SER A 173 6.15 2.81 -21.46
C SER A 173 7.59 2.55 -21.02
N CYS A 174 7.93 1.27 -20.85
CA CYS A 174 9.27 0.87 -20.44
C CYS A 174 10.21 0.83 -21.66
N PRO A 175 11.24 1.71 -21.75
CA PRO A 175 12.27 1.59 -22.77
C PRO A 175 13.10 0.33 -22.55
N GLU A 176 13.82 -0.17 -23.56
CA GLU A 176 14.73 -1.28 -23.34
C GLU A 176 15.97 -0.83 -22.59
N ILE A 177 16.30 -1.53 -21.50
CA ILE A 177 17.57 -1.37 -20.80
C ILE A 177 18.50 -2.51 -21.21
N GLN A 178 19.68 -2.20 -21.73
CA GLN A 178 20.55 -3.14 -22.44
C GLN A 178 22.01 -2.97 -22.06
N ASP A 179 22.78 -4.05 -21.92
CA ASP A 179 24.23 -3.94 -21.69
C ASP A 179 24.95 -5.30 -21.75
N PHE A 180 26.28 -5.27 -21.84
CA PHE A 180 27.11 -6.44 -21.51
C PHE A 180 27.29 -6.59 -20.00
N LEU A 181 26.89 -7.76 -19.49
CA LEU A 181 27.09 -8.19 -18.12
C LEU A 181 28.06 -9.38 -18.06
N TYR A 182 28.96 -9.41 -17.08
CA TYR A 182 29.61 -10.66 -16.70
C TYR A 182 28.66 -11.42 -15.79
N VAL A 183 28.20 -12.60 -16.24
CA VAL A 183 27.21 -13.41 -15.51
C VAL A 183 27.80 -14.75 -15.09
N ARG A 184 27.50 -15.14 -13.86
CA ARG A 184 27.77 -16.46 -13.31
C ARG A 184 26.44 -17.06 -12.87
N GLU A 185 26.05 -18.14 -13.52
CA GLU A 185 24.87 -18.91 -13.15
C GLU A 185 25.13 -19.73 -11.88
N GLY A 186 24.05 -20.01 -11.17
CA GLY A 186 24.02 -20.86 -10.00
C GLY A 186 24.70 -22.23 -10.23
N GLY A 187 25.40 -22.71 -9.20
CA GLY A 187 26.18 -23.96 -9.24
C GLY A 187 27.47 -23.92 -10.09
N LYS A 188 27.59 -23.02 -11.08
CA LYS A 188 28.79 -22.88 -11.92
C LYS A 188 29.85 -22.04 -11.20
N LYS A 189 31.13 -22.16 -11.62
CA LYS A 189 32.26 -21.32 -11.12
C LYS A 189 32.76 -20.30 -12.14
N SER A 190 32.52 -20.54 -13.43
CA SER A 190 32.93 -19.67 -14.54
C SER A 190 32.01 -18.46 -14.71
N TRP A 191 32.60 -17.29 -14.99
CA TRP A 191 31.87 -16.11 -15.47
C TRP A 191 31.86 -16.05 -16.99
N LYS A 192 30.77 -15.57 -17.59
CA LYS A 192 30.63 -15.37 -19.05
C LYS A 192 30.15 -13.96 -19.34
N LYS A 193 30.75 -13.28 -20.31
CA LYS A 193 30.26 -11.98 -20.80
C LYS A 193 29.10 -12.22 -21.77
N LEU A 194 27.92 -11.73 -21.43
CA LEU A 194 26.68 -11.89 -22.21
C LEU A 194 26.01 -10.53 -22.36
N TYR A 195 25.35 -10.30 -23.49
CA TYR A 195 24.56 -9.09 -23.72
C TYR A 195 23.13 -9.32 -23.22
N TYR A 196 22.71 -8.57 -22.21
CA TYR A 196 21.37 -8.63 -21.61
C TYR A 196 20.49 -7.50 -22.13
N VAL A 197 19.19 -7.79 -22.24
CA VAL A 197 18.14 -6.83 -22.62
C VAL A 197 16.95 -7.02 -21.68
N LEU A 198 16.58 -5.96 -20.97
CA LEU A 198 15.42 -5.88 -20.10
C LEU A 198 14.26 -5.27 -20.88
N ARG A 199 13.12 -5.97 -20.88
CA ARG A 199 11.88 -5.59 -21.57
C ARG A 199 10.71 -5.67 -20.61
N ARG A 200 9.59 -5.03 -20.98
CA ARG A 200 8.33 -5.16 -20.22
C ARG A 200 7.87 -6.61 -20.10
N SER A 201 8.23 -7.45 -21.07
CA SER A 201 7.96 -8.89 -21.10
C SER A 201 9.02 -9.76 -20.43
N GLY A 202 9.88 -9.19 -19.58
CA GLY A 202 10.89 -9.93 -18.82
C GLY A 202 12.35 -9.60 -19.17
N LEU A 203 13.26 -10.40 -18.59
CA LEU A 203 14.69 -10.32 -18.85
C LEU A 203 15.11 -11.29 -19.95
N TYR A 204 15.96 -10.85 -20.87
CA TYR A 204 16.49 -11.66 -21.98
C TYR A 204 18.01 -11.50 -22.08
N PHE A 205 18.69 -12.46 -22.71
CA PHE A 205 20.08 -12.31 -23.14
C PHE A 205 20.30 -12.81 -24.57
N SER A 206 21.27 -12.24 -25.27
CA SER A 206 21.64 -12.66 -26.62
C SER A 206 22.66 -13.79 -26.60
N ILE A 207 22.42 -14.84 -27.40
CA ILE A 207 23.40 -15.89 -27.70
C ILE A 207 24.34 -15.51 -28.85
N LYS A 208 24.13 -14.35 -29.50
CA LYS A 208 24.92 -13.91 -30.67
C LYS A 208 25.30 -12.42 -30.56
N GLY A 209 26.31 -12.14 -29.75
CA GLY A 209 26.84 -10.78 -29.58
C GLY A 209 25.79 -9.84 -29.02
N GLN A 210 25.46 -8.78 -29.76
CA GLN A 210 24.40 -7.82 -29.42
C GLN A 210 23.11 -8.03 -30.22
N SER A 211 22.96 -9.15 -30.96
CA SER A 211 21.78 -9.35 -31.81
C SER A 211 20.51 -9.49 -30.97
N LYS A 212 19.53 -8.62 -31.27
CA LYS A 212 18.17 -8.62 -30.69
C LYS A 212 17.14 -9.37 -31.54
N GLU A 213 17.57 -10.08 -32.58
CA GLU A 213 16.65 -10.93 -33.36
C GLU A 213 16.01 -11.99 -32.43
N PRO A 214 14.70 -12.29 -32.55
CA PRO A 214 14.02 -13.24 -31.67
C PRO A 214 14.71 -14.61 -31.57
N ARG A 215 15.32 -15.09 -32.67
CA ARG A 215 16.08 -16.35 -32.72
C ARG A 215 17.40 -16.35 -31.92
N HIS A 216 17.94 -15.17 -31.61
CA HIS A 216 19.17 -15.01 -30.83
C HIS A 216 18.89 -14.59 -29.38
N LEU A 217 17.65 -14.28 -29.00
CA LEU A 217 17.29 -13.91 -27.63
C LEU A 217 16.80 -15.14 -26.86
N GLN A 218 17.39 -15.40 -25.70
CA GLN A 218 16.90 -16.38 -24.73
C GLN A 218 16.29 -15.68 -23.52
N PHE A 219 15.15 -16.19 -23.07
CA PHE A 219 14.45 -15.71 -21.88
C PHE A 219 15.21 -16.11 -20.62
N ALA A 220 15.33 -15.17 -19.67
CA ALA A 220 16.08 -15.34 -18.43
C ALA A 220 15.22 -15.33 -17.15
N GLY A 221 13.99 -14.81 -17.23
CA GLY A 221 13.01 -14.78 -16.13
C GLY A 221 12.00 -13.62 -16.23
N ASP A 222 10.85 -13.79 -15.57
CA ASP A 222 9.84 -12.73 -15.40
C ASP A 222 10.22 -11.80 -14.24
N LEU A 223 9.96 -10.51 -14.37
CA LEU A 223 10.37 -9.49 -13.40
C LEU A 223 9.47 -9.45 -12.16
N GLN A 224 8.24 -9.97 -12.24
CA GLN A 224 7.38 -10.13 -11.07
C GLN A 224 7.94 -11.20 -10.12
N ASP A 225 8.47 -12.28 -10.69
CA ASP A 225 9.03 -13.43 -9.98
C ASP A 225 10.53 -13.30 -9.63
N LEU A 226 11.19 -12.19 -9.96
CA LEU A 226 12.61 -11.95 -9.67
C LEU A 226 12.81 -10.87 -8.61
N ASP A 227 13.61 -11.17 -7.59
CA ASP A 227 14.14 -10.19 -6.64
C ASP A 227 15.60 -9.86 -6.98
N VAL A 228 15.96 -8.59 -6.81
CA VAL A 228 17.30 -8.06 -7.08
C VAL A 228 17.99 -7.70 -5.77
N PHE A 229 19.23 -8.16 -5.62
CA PHE A 229 20.07 -7.92 -4.44
C PHE A 229 21.39 -7.29 -4.87
N THR A 230 21.91 -6.37 -4.07
CA THR A 230 23.31 -5.92 -4.15
C THR A 230 24.19 -6.99 -3.52
N VAL A 231 25.32 -7.32 -4.15
CA VAL A 231 26.28 -8.29 -3.62
C VAL A 231 27.50 -7.54 -3.08
N PHE A 232 27.69 -7.57 -1.75
CA PHE A 232 28.92 -7.09 -1.12
C PHE A 232 29.98 -8.19 -1.09
N ASN A 233 31.26 -7.81 -1.10
CA ASN A 233 32.40 -8.73 -1.15
C ASN A 233 32.38 -9.75 -2.33
N GLY A 234 31.71 -9.43 -3.44
CA GLY A 234 31.50 -10.35 -4.57
C GLY A 234 32.78 -10.94 -5.19
N ARG A 235 33.90 -10.18 -5.21
CA ARG A 235 35.22 -10.71 -5.60
C ARG A 235 35.66 -11.86 -4.67
N LYS A 236 35.53 -11.70 -3.34
CA LYS A 236 35.97 -12.66 -2.32
C LYS A 236 35.06 -13.89 -2.22
N LEU A 237 33.74 -13.68 -2.25
CA LEU A 237 32.75 -14.76 -2.11
C LEU A 237 32.55 -15.55 -3.41
N TYR A 238 32.62 -14.88 -4.56
CA TYR A 238 32.18 -15.43 -5.84
C TYR A 238 33.20 -15.36 -6.98
N GLY A 239 34.42 -14.89 -6.72
CA GLY A 239 35.46 -14.76 -7.76
C GLY A 239 35.04 -13.82 -8.89
N ALA A 240 34.28 -12.77 -8.56
CA ALA A 240 33.74 -11.85 -9.56
C ALA A 240 34.84 -11.09 -10.34
N PRO A 241 34.72 -10.94 -11.67
CA PRO A 241 35.66 -10.18 -12.49
C PRO A 241 35.76 -8.71 -12.07
N GLU A 242 34.67 -8.13 -11.57
CA GLU A 242 34.59 -6.75 -11.11
C GLU A 242 33.96 -6.63 -9.71
N PRO A 243 34.11 -5.50 -8.99
CA PRO A 243 33.67 -5.40 -7.60
C PRO A 243 32.20 -5.02 -7.48
N TYR A 244 31.62 -4.40 -8.52
CA TYR A 244 30.24 -3.96 -8.56
C TYR A 244 29.36 -5.11 -9.02
N VAL A 245 28.98 -5.93 -8.05
CA VAL A 245 28.18 -7.14 -8.26
C VAL A 245 26.76 -6.92 -7.73
N PHE A 246 25.79 -7.44 -8.46
CA PHE A 246 24.40 -7.61 -8.05
C PHE A 246 23.95 -9.02 -8.44
N CYS A 247 22.82 -9.49 -7.93
CA CYS A 247 22.26 -10.76 -8.37
C CYS A 247 20.75 -10.73 -8.45
N ILE A 248 20.21 -11.63 -9.27
CA ILE A 248 18.79 -11.91 -9.31
C ILE A 248 18.52 -13.33 -8.79
N LYS A 249 17.41 -13.46 -8.07
CA LYS A 249 16.90 -14.71 -7.49
C LYS A 249 15.42 -14.81 -7.78
N ALA A 250 14.90 -16.01 -8.05
CA ALA A 250 13.46 -16.21 -8.10
C ALA A 250 12.84 -16.12 -6.70
N SER A 251 11.81 -15.27 -6.55
CA SER A 251 11.14 -14.94 -5.27
C SER A 251 10.53 -16.15 -4.57
N LYS A 252 10.10 -17.16 -5.34
CA LYS A 252 9.41 -18.37 -4.85
C LYS A 252 10.36 -19.52 -4.50
N ASP A 253 11.63 -19.47 -4.94
CA ASP A 253 12.59 -20.54 -4.68
C ASP A 253 13.12 -20.48 -3.24
N ARG A 254 13.59 -21.62 -2.71
CA ARG A 254 14.32 -21.62 -1.43
C ARG A 254 15.58 -20.76 -1.55
N PHE A 255 16.03 -20.17 -0.44
CA PHE A 255 17.20 -19.31 -0.46
C PHE A 255 18.50 -20.14 -0.47
N ARG A 256 18.98 -20.54 -1.66
CA ARG A 256 20.23 -21.29 -1.82
C ARG A 256 21.22 -20.52 -2.71
N CYS A 257 22.49 -20.60 -2.35
CA CYS A 257 23.60 -20.06 -3.17
C CYS A 257 23.62 -20.62 -4.60
N GLN A 258 23.12 -21.85 -4.79
CA GLN A 258 23.07 -22.53 -6.08
C GLN A 258 21.97 -22.00 -7.03
N ASP A 259 21.06 -21.16 -6.53
CA ASP A 259 19.92 -20.62 -7.30
C ASP A 259 20.14 -19.13 -7.64
N LEU A 260 21.24 -18.53 -7.17
CA LEU A 260 21.59 -17.13 -7.44
C LEU A 260 22.21 -16.98 -8.84
N LYS A 261 21.66 -16.07 -9.67
CA LYS A 261 22.29 -15.63 -10.91
C LYS A 261 23.03 -14.31 -10.65
N LEU A 262 24.35 -14.41 -10.52
CA LEU A 262 25.23 -13.30 -10.19
C LEU A 262 25.60 -12.50 -11.46
N MET A 263 25.62 -11.18 -11.35
CA MET A 263 25.89 -10.23 -12.43
C MET A 263 26.92 -9.19 -11.97
N SER A 264 27.96 -8.97 -12.77
CA SER A 264 29.12 -8.14 -12.43
C SER A 264 29.39 -7.13 -13.55
N VAL A 265 29.65 -5.87 -13.17
CA VAL A 265 29.92 -4.73 -14.06
C VAL A 265 31.12 -3.91 -13.56
N ASP A 266 31.73 -3.13 -14.45
CA ASP A 266 32.96 -2.36 -14.20
C ASP A 266 32.76 -1.02 -13.47
N SER A 267 31.52 -0.55 -13.31
CA SER A 267 31.22 0.69 -12.58
C SER A 267 30.03 0.59 -11.64
N GLU A 268 30.09 1.34 -10.53
CA GLU A 268 28.98 1.46 -9.60
C GLU A 268 27.75 2.08 -10.26
N GLN A 269 27.94 3.08 -11.13
CA GLN A 269 26.84 3.69 -11.87
C GLN A 269 26.05 2.64 -12.69
N ARG A 270 26.74 1.76 -13.44
CA ARG A 270 26.08 0.70 -14.21
C ARG A 270 25.34 -0.28 -13.30
N ARG A 271 25.91 -0.66 -12.15
CA ARG A 271 25.24 -1.51 -11.15
C ARG A 271 23.95 -0.85 -10.65
N THR A 272 24.03 0.42 -10.25
CA THR A 272 22.89 1.20 -9.75
C THR A 272 21.82 1.39 -10.82
N CYS A 273 22.22 1.61 -12.09
CA CYS A 273 21.30 1.64 -13.23
C CYS A 273 20.55 0.32 -13.39
N TRP A 274 21.25 -0.81 -13.38
CA TRP A 274 20.64 -2.14 -13.51
C TRP A 274 19.67 -2.44 -12.36
N ILE A 275 20.09 -2.28 -11.10
CA ILE A 275 19.23 -2.50 -9.94
C ILE A 275 17.98 -1.61 -10.00
N THR A 276 18.15 -0.32 -10.35
CA THR A 276 17.03 0.62 -10.44
C THR A 276 16.10 0.30 -11.61
N ALA A 277 16.61 -0.20 -12.73
CA ALA A 277 15.79 -0.70 -13.84
C ALA A 277 14.94 -1.91 -13.41
N PHE A 278 15.51 -2.89 -12.69
CA PHE A 278 14.71 -3.99 -12.10
C PHE A 278 13.59 -3.47 -11.20
N ARG A 279 13.90 -2.52 -10.28
CA ARG A 279 12.90 -1.90 -9.39
C ARG A 279 11.79 -1.17 -10.16
N LEU A 280 12.16 -0.37 -11.17
CA LEU A 280 11.21 0.37 -12.00
C LEU A 280 10.29 -0.54 -12.83
N PHE A 281 10.80 -1.65 -13.35
CA PHE A 281 9.96 -2.60 -14.10
C PHE A 281 9.10 -3.48 -13.19
N LYS A 282 9.59 -3.86 -11.99
CA LYS A 282 8.84 -4.68 -11.02
C LYS A 282 7.72 -3.90 -10.34
N HIS A 283 7.99 -2.67 -9.87
CA HIS A 283 7.04 -1.89 -9.06
C HIS A 283 6.39 -0.72 -9.81
N GLY A 284 6.99 -0.24 -10.91
CA GLY A 284 6.40 0.77 -11.79
C GLY A 284 5.88 2.01 -11.06
N LYS A 285 4.60 2.31 -11.26
CA LYS A 285 3.91 3.46 -10.62
C LYS A 285 3.94 3.41 -9.09
N GLN A 286 3.93 2.23 -8.46
CA GLN A 286 3.98 2.14 -7.00
C GLN A 286 5.26 2.76 -6.44
N LEU A 287 6.39 2.62 -7.15
CA LEU A 287 7.66 3.22 -6.73
C LEU A 287 7.65 4.76 -6.86
N GLN A 288 6.94 5.29 -7.86
CA GLN A 288 6.69 6.72 -8.03
C GLN A 288 5.78 7.27 -6.91
N CYS A 289 4.70 6.55 -6.57
CA CYS A 289 3.82 6.91 -5.46
C CYS A 289 4.58 6.93 -4.13
N ASN A 290 5.45 5.94 -3.89
CA ASN A 290 6.30 5.89 -2.69
C ASN A 290 7.22 7.14 -2.60
N TYR A 291 7.85 7.54 -3.70
CA TYR A 291 8.64 8.78 -3.73
C TYR A 291 7.78 10.04 -3.49
N GLN A 292 6.61 10.14 -4.11
CA GLN A 292 5.69 11.27 -3.96
C GLN A 292 5.19 11.44 -2.52
N LEU A 293 4.87 10.34 -1.82
CA LEU A 293 4.51 10.34 -0.40
C LEU A 293 5.61 10.98 0.45
N VAL A 294 6.87 10.64 0.20
CA VAL A 294 8.03 11.23 0.90
C VAL A 294 8.18 12.72 0.59
N GLN A 295 8.09 13.11 -0.68
CA GLN A 295 8.21 14.53 -1.08
C GLN A 295 7.07 15.41 -0.53
N SER A 296 5.84 14.90 -0.46
CA SER A 296 4.69 15.65 0.07
C SER A 296 4.91 16.09 1.53
N ARG A 297 5.53 15.25 2.36
CA ARG A 297 5.85 15.57 3.76
C ARG A 297 6.96 16.59 3.91
N ILE A 298 7.98 16.56 3.05
CA ILE A 298 9.06 17.56 3.07
C ILE A 298 8.47 18.95 2.83
N ASN A 299 7.49 19.08 1.94
CA ASN A 299 6.78 20.35 1.73
C ASN A 299 6.01 20.78 3.00
N ILE A 300 5.27 19.88 3.65
CA ILE A 300 4.55 20.18 4.92
C ILE A 300 5.54 20.64 6.02
N HIS A 301 6.66 19.93 6.17
CA HIS A 301 7.67 20.26 7.17
C HIS A 301 8.41 21.58 6.85
N ASN A 302 8.64 21.89 5.57
CA ASN A 302 9.17 23.19 5.14
C ASN A 302 8.18 24.33 5.39
N PHE A 303 6.87 24.08 5.28
CA PHE A 303 5.82 25.04 5.69
C PHE A 303 5.80 25.28 7.21
N GLN A 304 6.15 24.28 8.03
CA GLN A 304 6.27 24.45 9.49
C GLN A 304 7.61 25.10 9.91
N ASN A 305 8.70 24.86 9.16
CA ASN A 305 10.01 25.46 9.42
C ASN A 305 10.21 26.85 8.80
N SER A 306 9.39 27.26 7.83
CA SER A 306 9.27 28.69 7.49
C SER A 306 8.61 29.40 8.67
N LYS A 307 9.43 30.10 9.47
CA LYS A 307 8.94 30.98 10.53
C LYS A 307 7.81 31.86 10.01
N PHE A 308 6.82 32.10 10.87
CA PHE A 308 5.75 33.06 10.68
C PHE A 308 6.29 34.44 10.24
N THR A 309 6.36 34.67 8.94
CA THR A 309 6.44 35.99 8.31
C THR A 309 5.70 35.94 6.98
N ASP A 310 4.64 36.73 6.90
CA ASP A 310 4.08 37.29 5.67
C ASP A 310 3.08 36.47 4.81
N ARG A 311 2.30 35.54 5.40
CA ARG A 311 1.12 34.95 4.71
C ARG A 311 -0.18 34.83 5.50
N GLU A 312 -0.23 35.32 6.73
CA GLU A 312 -1.42 35.24 7.59
C GLU A 312 -2.54 36.26 7.25
N SER A 313 -2.42 36.98 6.12
CA SER A 313 -3.33 38.04 5.69
C SER A 313 -4.44 37.61 4.70
N SER A 314 -4.54 36.31 4.36
CA SER A 314 -5.39 35.83 3.25
C SER A 314 -6.48 34.81 3.63
N MET A 315 -6.65 34.46 4.91
CA MET A 315 -7.73 33.57 5.36
C MET A 315 -8.67 34.35 6.29
N VAL A 316 -9.97 34.31 5.99
CA VAL A 316 -11.03 34.99 6.77
C VAL A 316 -12.17 34.02 7.03
N ALA A 317 -12.75 34.08 8.23
CA ALA A 317 -13.94 33.31 8.56
C ALA A 317 -15.16 33.87 7.80
N MET A 318 -16.08 32.99 7.38
CA MET A 318 -17.26 33.34 6.58
C MET A 318 -18.52 32.80 7.25
N ASP A 319 -19.51 33.67 7.45
CA ASP A 319 -20.85 33.34 7.96
C ASP A 319 -21.83 33.18 6.80
N PHE A 320 -22.48 32.02 6.69
CA PHE A 320 -23.47 31.71 5.66
C PHE A 320 -24.92 31.65 6.19
N SER A 321 -25.17 32.09 7.43
CA SER A 321 -26.51 32.07 8.05
C SER A 321 -27.50 33.07 7.41
N GLY A 322 -26.99 34.06 6.68
CA GLY A 322 -27.80 35.09 6.00
C GLY A 322 -28.41 34.63 4.68
N LYS A 323 -29.64 35.11 4.40
CA LYS A 323 -30.40 34.82 3.14
C LYS A 323 -29.78 35.40 1.86
N SER A 324 -28.64 36.10 1.96
CA SER A 324 -28.06 36.92 0.88
C SER A 324 -26.72 36.39 0.34
N GLY A 325 -26.29 35.20 0.77
CA GLY A 325 -24.94 34.68 0.53
C GLY A 325 -23.94 35.10 1.62
N GLY A 326 -22.78 34.42 1.65
CA GLY A 326 -21.86 34.47 2.79
C GLY A 326 -21.25 35.83 3.08
N ARG A 327 -21.19 36.20 4.37
CA ARG A 327 -20.58 37.42 4.92
C ARG A 327 -19.19 37.12 5.49
N VAL A 328 -18.21 37.98 5.23
CA VAL A 328 -16.92 37.91 5.93
C VAL A 328 -17.10 38.27 7.41
N ILE A 329 -16.72 37.39 8.31
CA ILE A 329 -16.67 37.66 9.76
C ILE A 329 -15.39 38.46 10.04
N GLN A 330 -15.53 39.78 10.10
CA GLN A 330 -14.40 40.70 10.36
C GLN A 330 -14.08 40.87 11.85
N ASN A 331 -15.00 40.49 12.76
CA ASN A 331 -14.81 40.61 14.20
C ASN A 331 -14.13 39.35 14.77
N PRO A 332 -12.93 39.46 15.38
CA PRO A 332 -12.21 38.29 15.89
C PRO A 332 -12.97 37.51 16.96
N HIS A 333 -13.71 38.18 17.85
CA HIS A 333 -14.53 37.52 18.87
C HIS A 333 -15.71 36.78 18.25
N GLU A 334 -16.32 37.32 17.19
CA GLU A 334 -17.40 36.65 16.46
C GLU A 334 -16.88 35.39 15.76
N ALA A 335 -15.71 35.45 15.12
CA ALA A 335 -15.08 34.29 14.50
C ALA A 335 -14.71 33.22 15.53
N GLN A 336 -14.18 33.62 16.69
CA GLN A 336 -13.82 32.69 17.77
C GLN A 336 -15.06 32.04 18.41
N ASN A 337 -16.16 32.78 18.54
CA ASN A 337 -17.44 32.23 19.00
C ASN A 337 -18.04 31.25 17.98
N ALA A 338 -18.00 31.56 16.68
CA ALA A 338 -18.47 30.66 15.62
C ALA A 338 -17.68 29.34 15.60
N VAL A 339 -16.36 29.38 15.74
CA VAL A 339 -15.49 28.19 15.87
C VAL A 339 -15.85 27.36 17.11
N GLN A 340 -16.13 28.00 18.25
CA GLN A 340 -16.58 27.29 19.45
C GLN A 340 -17.96 26.68 19.27
N GLU A 341 -18.93 27.43 18.76
CA GLU A 341 -20.32 27.00 18.58
C GLU A 341 -20.42 25.83 17.58
N GLU A 342 -19.72 25.91 16.44
CA GLU A 342 -19.53 24.75 15.57
C GLU A 342 -18.93 23.58 16.35
N GLY A 343 -17.80 23.77 17.05
CA GLY A 343 -17.17 22.71 17.84
C GLY A 343 -18.10 22.05 18.89
N HIS A 344 -19.05 22.81 19.44
CA HIS A 344 -20.10 22.29 20.33
C HIS A 344 -21.21 21.53 19.57
N VAL A 345 -21.64 22.01 18.41
CA VAL A 345 -22.59 21.31 17.53
C VAL A 345 -22.00 19.99 17.00
N TRP A 346 -20.72 19.99 16.62
CA TRP A 346 -19.96 18.79 16.22
C TRP A 346 -19.95 17.74 17.35
N ARG A 347 -19.54 18.11 18.57
CA ARG A 347 -19.56 17.21 19.75
C ARG A 347 -20.97 16.68 20.09
N LYS A 348 -22.02 17.47 19.85
CA LYS A 348 -23.42 17.05 20.04
C LYS A 348 -23.89 16.06 18.96
N ARG A 349 -23.39 16.19 17.72
CA ARG A 349 -23.65 15.26 16.61
C ARG A 349 -22.87 13.95 16.78
N GLU A 350 -21.68 14.00 17.38
CA GLU A 350 -20.84 12.85 17.72
C GLU A 350 -21.42 12.01 18.87
N THR A 351 -21.91 12.65 19.93
CA THR A 351 -22.61 11.94 21.04
C THR A 351 -23.92 11.27 20.61
N LEU A 352 -24.61 11.78 19.59
CA LEU A 352 -25.76 11.08 18.99
C LEU A 352 -25.35 9.81 18.21
N ARG A 353 -24.11 9.72 17.70
CA ARG A 353 -23.59 8.54 16.99
C ARG A 353 -23.11 7.43 17.94
N HIS A 354 -22.61 7.79 19.12
CA HIS A 354 -22.11 6.83 20.12
C HIS A 354 -23.19 6.13 20.96
N ASN A 355 -24.48 6.45 20.80
CA ASN A 355 -25.58 5.85 21.57
C ASN A 355 -26.28 4.66 20.88
N LEU A 356 -25.78 4.17 19.73
CA LEU A 356 -26.16 2.84 19.23
C LEU A 356 -25.16 1.79 19.74
N SER A 357 -25.67 0.79 20.46
CA SER A 357 -24.86 -0.19 21.17
C SER A 357 -24.05 -1.11 20.25
N THR A 358 -22.78 -1.27 20.59
CA THR A 358 -21.82 -2.15 19.91
C THR A 358 -22.17 -3.63 20.10
N SER A 359 -22.30 -4.39 19.00
CA SER A 359 -22.34 -5.86 19.03
C SER A 359 -21.86 -6.48 17.73
N GLY A 360 -20.87 -7.38 17.81
CA GLY A 360 -20.50 -8.30 16.73
C GLY A 360 -19.49 -7.77 15.70
N HIS A 361 -18.44 -8.56 15.43
CA HIS A 361 -17.50 -8.28 14.34
C HIS A 361 -17.93 -8.98 13.04
N THR A 362 -17.86 -8.25 11.91
CA THR A 362 -17.79 -8.80 10.55
C THR A 362 -16.60 -8.17 9.80
N PRO A 363 -15.99 -8.87 8.82
CA PRO A 363 -14.79 -8.40 8.15
C PRO A 363 -15.10 -7.20 7.25
N VAL A 364 -14.61 -6.02 7.63
CA VAL A 364 -14.72 -4.72 6.92
C VAL A 364 -16.03 -4.58 6.14
N SER A 365 -17.16 -4.71 6.84
CA SER A 365 -18.40 -4.12 6.33
C SER A 365 -18.21 -2.60 6.31
N LEU A 366 -18.66 -1.94 5.24
CA LEU A 366 -18.87 -0.49 5.27
C LEU A 366 -19.68 -0.11 6.52
N PRO A 367 -19.54 1.12 7.06
CA PRO A 367 -20.56 1.68 7.93
C PRO A 367 -21.94 1.46 7.31
N GLU A 368 -22.87 0.82 8.02
CA GLU A 368 -24.18 0.43 7.49
C GLU A 368 -24.92 1.62 6.87
N VAL A 369 -24.68 2.82 7.43
CA VAL A 369 -25.06 4.14 6.93
C VAL A 369 -24.89 4.31 5.42
N ASN A 370 -23.79 3.82 4.82
CA ASN A 370 -23.54 3.96 3.39
C ASN A 370 -24.46 3.09 2.52
N ARG A 371 -24.87 1.91 3.01
CA ARG A 371 -25.75 1.00 2.27
C ARG A 371 -27.22 1.44 2.27
N VAL A 372 -27.58 2.37 3.16
CA VAL A 372 -28.92 2.98 3.24
C VAL A 372 -29.02 4.24 2.37
N GLN A 373 -27.90 4.73 1.79
CA GLN A 373 -27.92 5.95 1.00
C GLN A 373 -28.55 5.73 -0.39
N PRO A 374 -29.47 6.60 -0.83
CA PRO A 374 -30.19 6.42 -2.09
C PRO A 374 -29.30 6.56 -3.34
N TRP A 375 -28.09 7.11 -3.18
CA TRP A 375 -27.07 7.25 -4.22
C TRP A 375 -26.01 6.13 -4.22
N PHE A 376 -26.08 5.14 -3.31
CA PHE A 376 -25.09 4.06 -3.25
C PHE A 376 -25.64 2.75 -3.86
N HIS A 377 -24.93 2.22 -4.86
CA HIS A 377 -25.40 1.11 -5.71
C HIS A 377 -24.53 -0.16 -5.60
N GLY A 378 -23.51 -0.17 -4.74
CA GLY A 378 -22.65 -1.34 -4.52
C GLY A 378 -22.06 -1.90 -5.82
N GLY A 379 -22.20 -3.21 -6.05
CA GLY A 379 -21.55 -3.98 -7.13
C GLY A 379 -21.94 -3.64 -8.58
N LEU A 380 -22.60 -2.51 -8.84
CA LEU A 380 -22.97 -2.02 -10.17
C LEU A 380 -21.73 -1.86 -11.07
N SER A 381 -21.80 -2.37 -12.31
CA SER A 381 -20.73 -2.16 -13.30
C SER A 381 -20.71 -0.74 -13.83
N ARG A 382 -19.68 -0.44 -14.62
CA ARG A 382 -19.59 0.83 -15.34
C ARG A 382 -20.73 1.01 -16.35
N ALA A 383 -21.01 0.00 -17.17
CA ALA A 383 -22.03 0.07 -18.21
C ALA A 383 -23.44 0.15 -17.62
N GLU A 384 -23.72 -0.59 -16.54
CA GLU A 384 -24.98 -0.50 -15.81
C GLU A 384 -25.17 0.88 -15.18
N ALA A 385 -24.11 1.50 -14.63
CA ALA A 385 -24.15 2.85 -14.12
C ALA A 385 -24.34 3.92 -15.20
N GLU A 386 -23.67 3.79 -16.36
CA GLU A 386 -23.85 4.66 -17.52
C GLU A 386 -25.31 4.59 -18.01
N LYS A 387 -25.87 3.38 -18.16
CA LYS A 387 -27.27 3.14 -18.56
C LYS A 387 -28.29 3.69 -17.54
N LEU A 388 -28.08 3.46 -16.24
CA LEU A 388 -29.03 3.87 -15.20
C LEU A 388 -29.09 5.41 -15.06
N LEU A 389 -27.97 6.10 -15.32
CA LEU A 389 -27.92 7.56 -15.42
C LEU A 389 -28.60 8.09 -16.71
N GLU A 390 -28.54 7.33 -17.81
CA GLU A 390 -29.26 7.63 -19.07
C GLU A 390 -30.78 7.49 -18.89
N GLU A 391 -31.23 6.41 -18.26
CA GLU A 391 -32.66 6.14 -18.00
C GLU A 391 -33.31 7.20 -17.09
N GLN A 392 -32.52 7.94 -16.30
CA GLN A 392 -32.98 9.07 -15.47
C GLN A 392 -32.76 10.46 -16.10
N GLY A 393 -32.38 10.52 -17.39
CA GLY A 393 -32.34 11.76 -18.16
C GLY A 393 -31.04 12.57 -18.07
N GLN A 394 -29.96 12.01 -17.51
CA GLN A 394 -28.57 12.49 -17.70
C GLN A 394 -28.29 13.98 -17.34
N VAL A 395 -29.05 14.56 -16.41
CA VAL A 395 -28.93 15.99 -16.05
C VAL A 395 -27.61 16.34 -15.33
N ASP A 396 -27.12 17.57 -15.52
CA ASP A 396 -25.87 18.05 -14.93
C ASP A 396 -25.90 18.00 -13.38
N GLY A 397 -24.98 17.24 -12.80
CA GLY A 397 -24.92 17.01 -11.35
C GLY A 397 -25.69 15.78 -10.87
N MET A 398 -26.26 14.97 -11.78
CA MET A 398 -26.80 13.65 -11.44
C MET A 398 -25.67 12.65 -11.18
N PHE A 399 -25.75 11.86 -10.11
CA PHE A 399 -24.64 11.00 -9.69
C PHE A 399 -25.07 9.72 -8.95
N LEU A 400 -24.18 8.74 -8.94
CA LEU A 400 -24.22 7.58 -8.04
C LEU A 400 -22.81 7.14 -7.62
N ILE A 401 -22.70 6.42 -6.52
CA ILE A 401 -21.46 5.75 -6.06
C ILE A 401 -21.64 4.24 -6.11
N ARG A 402 -20.64 3.54 -6.61
CA ARG A 402 -20.61 2.07 -6.79
C ARG A 402 -19.23 1.51 -6.45
N ASP A 403 -19.14 0.20 -6.24
CA ASP A 403 -17.89 -0.51 -6.00
C ASP A 403 -17.01 -0.54 -7.27
N SER A 404 -15.69 -0.48 -7.09
CA SER A 404 -14.74 -0.63 -8.19
C SER A 404 -14.48 -2.09 -8.51
N LYS A 405 -14.87 -2.52 -9.73
CA LYS A 405 -14.59 -3.88 -10.24
C LYS A 405 -13.12 -4.11 -10.63
N LEU A 406 -12.28 -3.05 -10.66
CA LEU A 406 -10.87 -3.12 -11.06
C LEU A 406 -9.89 -2.90 -9.89
N HIS A 407 -10.33 -2.25 -8.81
CA HIS A 407 -9.51 -1.92 -7.66
C HIS A 407 -10.22 -2.35 -6.39
N MET A 408 -9.71 -3.40 -5.74
CA MET A 408 -10.30 -3.93 -4.51
C MET A 408 -10.41 -2.84 -3.44
N SER A 409 -11.53 -2.84 -2.71
CA SER A 409 -11.86 -1.87 -1.66
C SER A 409 -12.04 -0.40 -2.10
N CYS A 410 -11.86 -0.05 -3.38
CA CYS A 410 -12.13 1.30 -3.88
C CYS A 410 -13.58 1.47 -4.35
N PHE A 411 -14.08 2.69 -4.32
CA PHE A 411 -15.39 3.06 -4.89
C PHE A 411 -15.22 3.90 -6.16
N VAL A 412 -16.31 4.14 -6.88
CA VAL A 412 -16.36 4.97 -8.08
C VAL A 412 -17.58 5.87 -8.02
N LEU A 413 -17.36 7.18 -7.97
CA LEU A 413 -18.36 8.20 -8.23
C LEU A 413 -18.59 8.28 -9.74
N SER A 414 -19.82 8.03 -10.18
CA SER A 414 -20.26 8.18 -11.57
C SER A 414 -21.16 9.42 -11.66
N LEU A 415 -20.79 10.40 -12.49
CA LEU A 415 -21.36 11.75 -12.51
C LEU A 415 -21.70 12.21 -13.94
N CYS A 416 -22.91 12.69 -14.14
CA CYS A 416 -23.36 13.31 -15.38
C CYS A 416 -22.94 14.79 -15.50
N TYR A 417 -22.34 15.13 -16.62
CA TYR A 417 -22.04 16.50 -17.01
C TYR A 417 -22.00 16.65 -18.54
N LYS A 418 -22.82 17.55 -19.09
CA LYS A 418 -23.01 17.82 -20.52
C LYS A 418 -23.37 16.56 -21.32
N MET A 419 -24.42 15.86 -20.88
CA MET A 419 -24.90 14.60 -21.48
C MET A 419 -23.81 13.50 -21.58
N LYS A 420 -22.85 13.51 -20.65
CA LYS A 420 -21.77 12.52 -20.59
C LYS A 420 -21.51 12.09 -19.15
N THR A 421 -21.42 10.79 -18.95
CA THR A 421 -21.01 10.20 -17.67
C THR A 421 -19.49 10.25 -17.52
N LYS A 422 -19.02 10.70 -16.36
CA LYS A 422 -17.61 10.65 -15.94
C LYS A 422 -17.48 9.79 -14.70
N HIS A 423 -16.35 9.10 -14.56
CA HIS A 423 -16.07 8.24 -13.41
C HIS A 423 -14.83 8.71 -12.68
N TYR A 424 -14.97 8.91 -11.37
CA TYR A 424 -13.93 9.32 -10.45
C TYR A 424 -13.71 8.19 -9.46
N ILE A 425 -12.46 7.71 -9.34
CA ILE A 425 -12.14 6.69 -8.33
C ILE A 425 -12.09 7.36 -6.96
N ILE A 426 -12.73 6.72 -5.98
CA ILE A 426 -12.64 7.08 -4.57
C ILE A 426 -11.76 6.04 -3.91
N ILE A 427 -10.64 6.50 -3.34
CA ILE A 427 -9.61 5.65 -2.76
C ILE A 427 -9.69 5.78 -1.23
N PRO A 428 -9.87 4.68 -0.47
CA PRO A 428 -9.67 4.68 0.96
C PRO A 428 -8.18 4.85 1.29
N LEU A 429 -7.88 5.74 2.23
CA LEU A 429 -6.53 6.01 2.75
C LEU A 429 -6.54 5.86 4.27
N GLU A 430 -5.53 5.20 4.82
CA GLU A 430 -5.31 5.18 6.27
C GLU A 430 -4.38 6.33 6.67
N VAL A 431 -4.89 7.28 7.45
CA VAL A 431 -4.17 8.47 7.90
C VAL A 431 -4.31 8.54 9.42
N GLU A 432 -3.18 8.53 10.13
CA GLU A 432 -3.11 8.66 11.61
C GLU A 432 -3.97 7.66 12.40
N GLY A 433 -4.27 6.50 11.82
CA GLY A 433 -5.12 5.44 12.42
C GLY A 433 -6.62 5.60 12.16
N GLY A 434 -7.03 6.62 11.41
CA GLY A 434 -8.37 6.73 10.82
C GLY A 434 -8.37 6.28 9.35
N ILE A 435 -9.49 5.72 8.89
CA ILE A 435 -9.73 5.49 7.47
C ILE A 435 -10.47 6.70 6.90
N PHE A 436 -9.93 7.27 5.83
CA PHE A 436 -10.47 8.39 5.07
C PHE A 436 -10.69 7.98 3.62
N CYS A 437 -11.39 8.81 2.85
CA CYS A 437 -11.64 8.66 1.42
C CYS A 437 -11.12 9.91 0.69
N THR A 438 -10.55 9.74 -0.51
CA THR A 438 -10.12 10.84 -1.39
C THR A 438 -10.52 10.57 -2.84
N MET A 439 -10.59 11.62 -3.66
CA MET A 439 -10.68 11.53 -5.13
C MET A 439 -9.56 12.30 -5.85
N ASP A 440 -8.69 12.98 -5.10
CA ASP A 440 -7.69 13.94 -5.57
C ASP A 440 -6.31 13.65 -4.97
N ASP A 441 -5.95 12.35 -4.98
CA ASP A 441 -4.64 11.82 -4.53
C ASP A 441 -4.24 12.22 -3.10
N GLY A 442 -5.23 12.43 -2.23
CA GLY A 442 -5.05 12.75 -0.80
C GLY A 442 -4.98 14.24 -0.48
N LEU A 443 -5.20 15.14 -1.46
CA LEU A 443 -5.29 16.58 -1.21
C LEU A 443 -6.52 16.94 -0.37
N THR A 444 -7.66 16.30 -0.63
CA THR A 444 -8.87 16.39 0.18
C THR A 444 -9.17 15.02 0.78
N LEU A 445 -9.35 14.99 2.11
CA LEU A 445 -9.66 13.79 2.88
C LEU A 445 -11.07 13.91 3.49
N PHE A 446 -11.86 12.87 3.34
CA PHE A 446 -13.20 12.74 3.91
C PHE A 446 -13.25 11.53 4.85
N THR A 447 -13.90 11.60 6.01
CA THR A 447 -13.98 10.47 6.95
C THR A 447 -14.77 9.29 6.39
N ASP A 448 -15.72 9.55 5.49
CA ASP A 448 -16.53 8.54 4.82
C ASP A 448 -17.08 9.05 3.47
N LEU A 449 -17.83 8.18 2.78
CA LEU A 449 -18.49 8.51 1.51
C LEU A 449 -19.60 9.56 1.68
N LEU A 450 -20.24 9.65 2.85
CA LEU A 450 -21.31 10.61 3.10
C LEU A 450 -20.73 12.03 3.19
N GLN A 451 -19.66 12.24 3.96
CA GLN A 451 -18.98 13.54 4.04
C GLN A 451 -18.42 13.97 2.67
N LEU A 452 -17.89 13.01 1.88
CA LEU A 452 -17.46 13.26 0.50
C LEU A 452 -18.60 13.77 -0.38
N VAL A 453 -19.79 13.17 -0.28
CA VAL A 453 -20.97 13.60 -1.02
C VAL A 453 -21.50 14.94 -0.52
N GLU A 454 -21.67 15.14 0.80
CA GLU A 454 -22.12 16.40 1.40
C GLU A 454 -21.20 17.57 1.00
N PHE A 455 -19.88 17.37 1.06
CA PHE A 455 -18.91 18.37 0.60
C PHE A 455 -19.09 18.68 -0.88
N HIS A 456 -19.21 17.66 -1.73
CA HIS A 456 -19.31 17.84 -3.19
C HIS A 456 -20.70 18.30 -3.67
N GLN A 457 -21.73 18.26 -2.81
CA GLN A 457 -23.03 18.89 -3.08
C GLN A 457 -22.95 20.42 -3.01
N ILE A 458 -22.12 20.94 -2.11
CA ILE A 458 -21.94 22.38 -1.90
C ILE A 458 -20.76 22.91 -2.74
N ASN A 459 -19.64 22.17 -2.73
CA ASN A 459 -18.37 22.57 -3.33
C ASN A 459 -18.08 21.75 -4.59
N ARG A 460 -17.69 22.41 -5.67
CA ARG A 460 -17.36 21.72 -6.93
C ARG A 460 -16.11 20.82 -6.81
N GLY A 461 -15.12 21.22 -6.00
CA GLY A 461 -13.85 20.49 -5.88
C GLY A 461 -13.21 20.22 -7.25
N ILE A 462 -12.71 19.00 -7.45
CA ILE A 462 -12.15 18.53 -8.73
C ILE A 462 -13.21 18.14 -9.78
N LEU A 463 -14.50 18.10 -9.41
CA LEU A 463 -15.58 17.69 -10.30
C LEU A 463 -15.88 18.80 -11.33
N PRO A 464 -16.56 18.51 -12.46
CA PRO A 464 -16.97 19.54 -13.41
C PRO A 464 -18.17 20.38 -12.94
N VAL A 465 -18.97 19.84 -12.00
CA VAL A 465 -20.18 20.42 -11.42
C VAL A 465 -20.38 19.81 -10.04
N CYS A 466 -21.02 20.53 -9.11
CA CYS A 466 -21.43 19.97 -7.82
C CYS A 466 -22.42 18.80 -8.00
N LEU A 467 -22.43 17.90 -7.02
CA LEU A 467 -23.43 16.84 -6.92
C LEU A 467 -24.80 17.47 -6.59
N LYS A 468 -25.85 17.10 -7.31
CA LYS A 468 -27.18 17.71 -7.15
C LYS A 468 -28.29 16.68 -7.02
N TYR A 469 -28.26 15.66 -7.87
CA TYR A 469 -29.37 14.73 -8.02
C TYR A 469 -28.85 13.31 -7.74
N PRO A 470 -29.12 12.73 -6.56
CA PRO A 470 -28.79 11.33 -6.31
C PRO A 470 -29.61 10.46 -7.26
N CYS A 471 -28.93 9.68 -8.08
CA CYS A 471 -29.56 8.75 -9.01
C CYS A 471 -29.96 7.50 -8.21
N THR A 472 -31.26 7.21 -8.14
CA THR A 472 -31.81 6.21 -7.21
C THR A 472 -32.29 4.97 -7.97
N CYS A 473 -32.06 3.77 -7.44
CA CYS A 473 -32.71 2.57 -7.99
C CYS A 473 -34.20 2.59 -7.63
N ILE A 474 -35.03 3.19 -8.49
CA ILE A 474 -36.48 2.99 -8.45
C ILE A 474 -36.74 1.60 -9.01
N ALA A 475 -36.96 0.63 -8.11
CA ALA A 475 -37.70 -0.57 -8.47
C ALA A 475 -39.16 -0.15 -8.72
N LEU A 476 -39.60 -0.26 -9.97
CA LEU A 476 -41.02 -0.21 -10.37
C LEU A 476 -41.61 -1.62 -10.31
#